data_AF-A0A0F9BPY7-F1
#
_entry.id   AF-A0A0F9BPY7-F1
#
_cell.length_a   1.000
_cell.length_b   1.000
_cell.length_c   1.000
_cell.angle_alpha   90.00
_cell.angle_beta   90.00
_cell.angle_gamma   90.00
#
_symmetry.space_group_name_H-M   'P 1'
#
loop_
_entity.id
_entity.type
_entity.pdbx_description
1 polymer ?
#
loop_
_entity_poly.entity_id
_entity_poly.type
_entity_poly.pdbx_seq_one_letter_code
_entity_poly.pdbx_strand_id
1 'polypeptide(L)'
;YIAGTSTPTPTYTNQALSVANPNPTELDGSGEATIWLDPAVNYKIVLADSYSVVLWTVDGIQTPEAARLASLVVSGATTLAAVTASGQITSTVTTGTAPLVISSTTKVVNLNADKLGGKNWAEPDPIGSGTPAAGQFTTLEASGDVTPKANVSQESANAGKWIRGQISEEITLSTGGTTTDSAANLLPANALIEAVVARVTETITTATDWALGDASQAARFLVANSTLVAGTTAVGLAHRDPTVASADLGPVQSAAAALRVTCTGTPGAGKLRLTVFYSQFIPPTS
;
A
#
# COMPACT_ATOMS: atom_id res chain seq x y z
N TYR A 1 0.11 -11.08 64.69
CA TYR A 1 0.17 -12.56 64.63
C TYR A 1 0.51 -12.99 63.21
N ILE A 2 1.06 -14.21 63.02
CA ILE A 2 1.15 -14.80 61.67
C ILE A 2 -0.27 -15.04 61.15
N ALA A 3 -0.54 -14.66 59.90
CA ALA A 3 -1.84 -14.79 59.25
C ALA A 3 -2.42 -16.21 59.41
N GLY A 4 -3.73 -16.31 59.68
CA GLY A 4 -4.41 -17.58 59.92
C GLY A 4 -4.09 -18.29 61.24
N THR A 5 -3.21 -17.74 62.10
CA THR A 5 -2.77 -18.39 63.36
C THR A 5 -2.95 -17.49 64.59
N SER A 6 -2.76 -18.04 65.79
CA SER A 6 -2.60 -17.27 67.04
C SER A 6 -1.13 -17.11 67.45
N THR A 7 -0.17 -17.41 66.56
CA THR A 7 1.26 -17.29 66.83
C THR A 7 1.70 -15.82 66.78
N PRO A 8 2.21 -15.23 67.89
CA PRO A 8 2.75 -13.87 67.88
C PRO A 8 3.89 -13.74 66.86
N THR A 9 3.93 -12.62 66.15
CA THR A 9 5.04 -12.26 65.25
C THR A 9 5.35 -10.78 65.48
N PRO A 10 6.62 -10.36 65.48
CA PRO A 10 6.99 -8.97 65.77
C PRO A 10 6.48 -8.01 64.69
N THR A 11 6.09 -6.81 65.12
CA THR A 11 6.12 -5.60 64.30
C THR A 11 7.34 -4.77 64.73
N TYR A 12 7.70 -3.72 64.01
CA TYR A 12 8.93 -2.97 64.25
C TYR A 12 8.67 -1.48 64.37
N THR A 13 9.56 -0.77 65.09
CA THR A 13 9.46 0.69 65.28
C THR A 13 9.88 1.49 64.04
N ASN A 14 10.58 0.88 63.09
CA ASN A 14 11.10 1.54 61.89
C ASN A 14 11.15 0.59 60.68
N GLN A 15 11.26 1.18 59.48
CA GLN A 15 11.33 0.45 58.22
C GLN A 15 12.51 -0.52 58.12
N ALA A 16 13.62 -0.24 58.81
CA ALA A 16 14.81 -1.07 58.79
C ALA A 16 14.66 -2.36 59.63
N LEU A 17 13.49 -2.57 60.26
CA LEU A 17 13.16 -3.75 61.07
C LEU A 17 14.15 -3.99 62.21
N SER A 18 14.77 -2.92 62.72
CA SER A 18 15.93 -3.00 63.62
C SER A 18 15.55 -3.15 65.10
N VAL A 19 14.37 -2.69 65.49
CA VAL A 19 13.86 -2.78 66.87
C VAL A 19 12.42 -3.27 66.82
N ALA A 20 12.19 -4.48 67.34
CA ALA A 20 10.86 -5.07 67.44
C ALA A 20 10.02 -4.34 68.50
N ASN A 21 8.75 -4.09 68.17
CA ASN A 21 7.75 -3.67 69.13
C ASN A 21 7.39 -4.82 70.08
N PRO A 22 6.95 -4.50 71.32
CA PRO A 22 6.30 -5.49 72.17
C PRO A 22 5.03 -6.05 71.49
N ASN A 23 4.64 -7.27 71.88
CA ASN A 23 3.41 -7.91 71.43
C ASN A 23 2.58 -8.33 72.66
N PRO A 24 1.46 -7.63 72.98
CA PRO A 24 0.82 -6.56 72.19
C PRO A 24 1.66 -5.26 72.12
N THR A 25 1.47 -4.49 71.05
CA THR A 25 2.04 -3.15 70.93
C THR A 25 1.11 -2.17 71.63
N GLU A 26 1.58 -1.58 72.72
CA GLU A 26 0.81 -0.60 73.49
C GLU A 26 0.61 0.69 72.69
N LEU A 27 -0.62 1.20 72.70
CA LEU A 27 -0.96 2.49 72.11
C LEU A 27 -0.53 3.62 73.07
N ASP A 28 -0.14 4.76 72.52
CA ASP A 28 0.18 5.94 73.31
C ASP A 28 -1.08 6.63 73.88
N GLY A 29 -0.90 7.75 74.60
CA GLY A 29 -2.00 8.52 75.20
C GLY A 29 -2.99 9.12 74.20
N SER A 30 -2.70 9.04 72.90
CA SER A 30 -3.58 9.44 71.80
C SER A 30 -4.24 8.24 71.09
N GLY A 31 -3.93 7.01 71.50
CA GLY A 31 -4.48 5.79 70.90
C GLY A 31 -3.75 5.36 69.63
N GLU A 32 -2.50 5.79 69.44
CA GLU A 32 -1.71 5.50 68.24
C GLU A 32 -0.47 4.65 68.56
N ALA A 33 0.06 3.94 67.56
CA ALA A 33 1.35 3.26 67.64
C ALA A 33 2.04 3.24 66.27
N THR A 34 3.37 3.35 66.27
CA THR A 34 4.16 3.15 65.05
C THR A 34 4.42 1.66 64.86
N ILE A 35 3.89 1.11 63.76
CA ILE A 35 4.12 -0.28 63.37
C ILE A 35 4.68 -0.34 61.94
N TRP A 36 5.80 -1.01 61.80
CA TRP A 36 6.35 -1.45 60.52
C TRP A 36 6.25 -2.98 60.45
N LEU A 37 5.78 -3.49 59.32
CA LEU A 37 5.59 -4.91 59.10
C LEU A 37 6.78 -5.48 58.32
N ASP A 38 7.22 -6.68 58.67
CA ASP A 38 8.21 -7.42 57.89
C ASP A 38 7.58 -7.84 56.56
N PRO A 39 8.11 -7.41 55.41
CA PRO A 39 7.51 -7.74 54.13
C PRO A 39 7.57 -9.24 53.78
N ALA A 40 8.38 -10.04 54.47
CA ALA A 40 8.42 -11.50 54.30
C ALA A 40 7.30 -12.22 55.08
N VAL A 41 6.51 -11.51 55.91
CA VAL A 41 5.50 -12.10 56.78
C VAL A 41 4.10 -11.65 56.39
N ASN A 42 3.17 -12.59 56.31
CA ASN A 42 1.74 -12.29 56.22
C ASN A 42 1.19 -12.08 57.63
N TYR A 43 0.61 -10.91 57.88
CA TYR A 43 0.16 -10.51 59.21
C TYR A 43 -1.35 -10.67 59.38
N LYS A 44 -1.72 -11.10 60.59
CA LYS A 44 -3.01 -10.82 61.21
C LYS A 44 -2.83 -9.77 62.30
N ILE A 45 -3.53 -8.64 62.17
CA ILE A 45 -3.53 -7.56 63.15
C ILE A 45 -4.85 -7.62 63.93
N VAL A 46 -4.73 -7.56 65.25
CA VAL A 46 -5.86 -7.60 66.19
C VAL A 46 -5.77 -6.35 67.04
N LEU A 47 -6.85 -5.58 67.09
CA LEU A 47 -7.00 -4.45 68.01
C LEU A 47 -7.87 -4.92 69.18
N ALA A 48 -7.40 -4.70 70.40
CA ALA A 48 -8.12 -5.02 71.63
C ALA A 48 -8.13 -3.81 72.57
N ASP A 49 -9.10 -3.75 73.48
CA ASP A 49 -9.14 -2.75 74.54
C ASP A 49 -8.21 -3.11 75.72
N SER A 50 -8.14 -2.24 76.73
CA SER A 50 -7.30 -2.44 77.93
C SER A 50 -7.71 -3.64 78.79
N TYR A 51 -8.90 -4.21 78.57
CA TYR A 51 -9.39 -5.42 79.21
C TYR A 51 -9.15 -6.68 78.35
N SER A 52 -8.36 -6.56 77.28
CA SER A 52 -8.08 -7.63 76.31
C SER A 52 -9.31 -8.11 75.50
N VAL A 53 -10.36 -7.28 75.40
CA VAL A 53 -11.50 -7.58 74.54
C VAL A 53 -11.16 -7.16 73.11
N VAL A 54 -11.27 -8.09 72.15
CA VAL A 54 -11.02 -7.82 70.73
C VAL A 54 -12.07 -6.87 70.17
N LEU A 55 -11.62 -5.75 69.62
CA LEU A 55 -12.45 -4.76 68.93
C LEU A 55 -12.52 -5.05 67.43
N TRP A 56 -11.39 -5.42 66.82
CA TRP A 56 -11.31 -5.67 65.39
C TRP A 56 -10.16 -6.61 65.03
N THR A 57 -10.30 -7.26 63.88
CA THR A 57 -9.27 -8.14 63.33
C THR A 57 -9.23 -8.00 61.81
N VAL A 58 -8.03 -7.88 61.27
CA VAL A 58 -7.75 -8.09 59.85
C VAL A 58 -6.71 -9.18 59.71
N ASP A 59 -7.03 -10.14 58.87
CA ASP A 59 -6.12 -11.22 58.49
C ASP A 59 -5.66 -11.03 57.04
N GLY A 60 -4.48 -11.57 56.72
CA GLY A 60 -3.92 -11.52 55.37
C GLY A 60 -3.31 -10.18 54.95
N ILE A 61 -2.87 -9.35 55.90
CA ILE A 61 -2.15 -8.11 55.58
C ILE A 61 -0.76 -8.47 55.07
N GLN A 62 -0.42 -7.99 53.87
CA GLN A 62 0.90 -8.14 53.28
C GLN A 62 1.48 -6.76 53.01
N THR A 63 2.72 -6.52 53.43
CA THR A 63 3.47 -5.32 53.03
C THR A 63 4.47 -5.71 51.95
N PRO A 64 4.28 -5.33 50.68
CA PRO A 64 5.20 -5.73 49.64
C PRO A 64 6.55 -5.01 49.80
N GLU A 65 7.65 -5.75 49.93
CA GLU A 65 9.00 -5.20 49.73
C GLU A 65 9.15 -4.81 48.26
N ALA A 66 9.57 -3.56 47.97
CA ALA A 66 9.83 -3.05 46.62
C ALA A 66 8.92 -3.69 45.55
N ALA A 67 7.61 -3.46 45.68
CA ALA A 67 6.52 -4.27 45.12
C ALA A 67 6.82 -4.89 43.75
N ARG A 68 7.36 -6.11 43.75
CA ARG A 68 7.22 -7.03 42.63
C ARG A 68 5.85 -7.68 42.76
N LEU A 69 4.83 -6.98 42.27
CA LEU A 69 3.51 -7.59 42.13
C LEU A 69 3.62 -8.72 41.10
N ALA A 70 3.34 -9.95 41.53
CA ALA A 70 3.26 -11.08 40.60
C ALA A 70 2.11 -10.87 39.58
N SER A 71 1.07 -10.15 39.99
CA SER A 71 -0.03 -9.71 39.14
C SER A 71 -0.59 -8.38 39.66
N LEU A 72 -0.91 -7.48 38.72
CA LEU A 72 -1.61 -6.24 38.98
C LEU A 72 -2.83 -6.19 38.04
N VAL A 73 -4.02 -6.11 38.60
CA VAL A 73 -5.27 -5.94 37.85
C VAL A 73 -5.77 -4.51 38.06
N VAL A 74 -5.87 -3.74 36.99
CA VAL A 74 -6.40 -2.37 37.01
C VAL A 74 -7.70 -2.35 36.21
N SER A 75 -8.80 -1.96 36.85
CA SER A 75 -10.14 -1.91 36.24
C SER A 75 -10.44 -0.60 35.49
N GLY A 76 -9.45 0.29 35.35
CA GLY A 76 -9.59 1.60 34.73
C GLY A 76 -8.30 2.12 34.09
N ALA A 77 -8.27 3.41 33.74
CA ALA A 77 -7.10 4.03 33.14
C ALA A 77 -5.95 4.16 34.15
N THR A 78 -4.73 3.95 33.69
CA THR A 78 -3.51 4.18 34.47
C THR A 78 -2.53 5.01 33.64
N THR A 79 -1.81 5.91 34.29
CA THR A 79 -0.70 6.66 33.72
C THR A 79 0.60 6.18 34.35
N LEU A 80 1.51 5.68 33.53
CA LEU A 80 2.82 5.17 33.95
C LEU A 80 3.91 6.03 33.31
N ALA A 81 4.95 6.37 34.09
CA ALA A 81 6.07 7.17 33.58
C ALA A 81 6.93 6.38 32.56
N ALA A 82 7.09 5.07 32.78
CA ALA A 82 7.78 4.16 31.88
C ALA A 82 7.22 2.74 32.03
N VAL A 83 7.24 1.97 30.94
CA VAL A 83 6.86 0.55 30.92
C VAL A 83 8.01 -0.23 30.30
N THR A 84 8.48 -1.27 30.99
CA THR A 84 9.42 -2.26 30.45
C THR A 84 8.78 -3.62 30.60
N ALA A 85 8.61 -4.34 29.48
CA ALA A 85 8.07 -5.69 29.46
C ALA A 85 9.17 -6.66 29.00
N SER A 86 9.40 -7.73 29.75
CA SER A 86 10.30 -8.83 29.36
C SER A 86 9.62 -9.88 28.48
N GLY A 87 8.30 -9.80 28.33
CA GLY A 87 7.47 -10.68 27.51
C GLY A 87 6.63 -9.89 26.51
N GLN A 88 5.41 -10.34 26.28
CA GLN A 88 4.49 -9.70 25.34
C GLN A 88 3.56 -8.72 26.06
N ILE A 89 3.24 -7.61 25.38
CA ILE A 89 2.11 -6.75 25.75
C ILE A 89 0.94 -7.18 24.85
N THR A 90 -0.06 -7.84 25.44
CA THR A 90 -1.22 -8.36 24.71
C THR A 90 -2.43 -7.46 24.98
N SER A 91 -3.06 -6.94 23.92
CA SER A 91 -4.38 -6.33 24.02
C SER A 91 -5.45 -7.35 23.66
N THR A 92 -6.53 -7.41 24.45
CA THR A 92 -7.72 -8.24 24.19
C THR A 92 -8.89 -7.40 23.66
N VAL A 93 -8.67 -6.14 23.30
CA VAL A 93 -9.70 -5.26 22.72
C VAL A 93 -10.04 -5.77 21.32
N THR A 94 -11.25 -6.31 21.14
CA THR A 94 -11.67 -6.90 19.86
C THR A 94 -12.27 -5.89 18.88
N THR A 95 -12.78 -4.76 19.37
CA THR A 95 -13.39 -3.66 18.58
C THR A 95 -13.25 -2.32 19.32
N GLY A 96 -13.39 -1.19 18.61
CA GLY A 96 -13.35 0.16 19.19
C GLY A 96 -12.05 0.91 18.90
N THR A 97 -11.59 1.73 19.84
CA THR A 97 -10.33 2.50 19.71
C THR A 97 -9.13 1.57 19.59
N ALA A 98 -8.19 1.92 18.70
CA ALA A 98 -6.96 1.16 18.53
C ALA A 98 -6.22 1.00 19.87
N PRO A 99 -5.71 -0.21 20.18
CA PRO A 99 -5.13 -0.50 21.48
C PRO A 99 -3.76 0.16 21.72
N LEU A 100 -3.10 0.65 20.66
CA LEU A 100 -1.83 1.35 20.73
C LEU A 100 -1.90 2.61 19.86
N VAL A 101 -1.61 3.76 20.47
CA VAL A 101 -1.46 5.06 19.78
C VAL A 101 -0.06 5.58 20.08
N ILE A 102 0.72 5.86 19.04
CA ILE A 102 2.10 6.36 19.16
C ILE A 102 2.14 7.77 18.58
N SER A 103 2.14 8.79 19.45
CA SER A 103 2.20 10.19 19.01
C SER A 103 3.62 10.65 18.67
N SER A 104 4.65 9.94 19.13
CA SER A 104 6.04 10.29 18.85
C SER A 104 6.39 9.99 17.38
N THR A 105 7.09 10.92 16.73
CA THR A 105 7.60 10.76 15.36
C THR A 105 9.00 10.13 15.32
N THR A 106 9.59 9.84 16.48
CA THR A 106 10.92 9.23 16.57
C THR A 106 10.89 7.79 16.08
N LYS A 107 11.86 7.42 15.24
CA LYS A 107 11.99 6.06 14.67
C LYS A 107 12.11 5.00 15.77
N VAL A 108 11.25 3.99 15.73
CA VAL A 108 11.38 2.77 16.54
C VAL A 108 12.31 1.80 15.82
N VAL A 109 13.61 1.88 16.13
CA VAL A 109 14.67 1.20 15.36
C VAL A 109 14.50 -0.32 15.28
N ASN A 110 13.94 -0.94 16.33
CA ASN A 110 13.80 -2.39 16.44
C ASN A 110 12.35 -2.87 16.32
N LEU A 111 11.44 -2.06 15.75
CA LEU A 111 10.07 -2.52 15.50
C LEU A 111 10.05 -3.42 14.25
N ASN A 112 10.00 -4.73 14.47
CA ASN A 112 9.79 -5.69 13.39
C ASN A 112 8.28 -5.85 13.14
N ALA A 113 7.71 -4.99 12.28
CA ALA A 113 6.34 -5.17 11.81
C ALA A 113 6.32 -6.27 10.74
N ASP A 114 6.18 -7.53 11.16
CA ASP A 114 6.06 -8.68 10.26
C ASP A 114 4.78 -8.62 9.41
N LYS A 115 3.80 -7.77 9.77
CA LYS A 115 2.56 -7.56 9.03
C LYS A 115 2.23 -6.07 8.90
N LEU A 116 2.62 -5.45 7.80
CA LEU A 116 1.97 -4.21 7.32
C LEU A 116 0.81 -4.65 6.42
N GLY A 117 -0.43 -4.60 6.93
CA GLY A 117 -1.60 -5.08 6.17
C GLY A 117 -1.67 -6.61 5.95
N GLY A 118 -0.89 -7.40 6.70
CA GLY A 118 -0.85 -8.86 6.56
C GLY A 118 0.35 -9.41 5.78
N LYS A 119 1.23 -8.54 5.26
CA LYS A 119 2.45 -8.87 4.50
C LYS A 119 3.73 -8.45 5.22
N ASN A 120 4.86 -9.08 4.87
CA ASN A 120 6.19 -8.73 5.39
C ASN A 120 7.10 -8.15 4.30
N TRP A 121 8.31 -7.76 4.69
CA TRP A 121 9.31 -7.18 3.77
C TRP A 121 9.84 -8.15 2.70
N ALA A 122 9.74 -9.46 2.92
CA ALA A 122 10.12 -10.47 1.94
C ALA A 122 9.02 -10.69 0.88
N GLU A 123 7.78 -10.33 1.20
CA GLU A 123 6.61 -10.45 0.33
C GLU A 123 5.67 -9.24 0.47
N PRO A 124 6.11 -8.02 0.15
CA PRO A 124 5.30 -6.82 0.32
C PRO A 124 4.12 -6.81 -0.66
N ASP A 125 3.04 -6.11 -0.32
CA ASP A 125 2.02 -5.80 -1.30
C ASP A 125 2.53 -4.78 -2.33
N PRO A 126 1.99 -4.78 -3.57
CA PRO A 126 2.29 -3.75 -4.55
C PRO A 126 2.01 -2.35 -4.00
N ILE A 127 2.87 -1.38 -4.34
CA ILE A 127 2.66 0.02 -3.99
C ILE A 127 1.31 0.51 -4.56
N GLY A 128 0.45 1.03 -3.69
CA GLY A 128 -0.85 1.58 -4.10
C GLY A 128 -1.94 0.54 -4.44
N SER A 129 -1.82 -0.71 -3.99
CA SER A 129 -2.80 -1.78 -4.27
C SER A 129 -4.24 -1.50 -3.80
N GLY A 130 -4.43 -0.63 -2.80
CA GLY A 130 -5.76 -0.17 -2.36
C GLY A 130 -6.26 1.02 -3.18
N THR A 131 -5.66 2.19 -2.95
CA THR A 131 -5.91 3.42 -3.72
C THR A 131 -4.58 3.90 -4.30
N PRO A 132 -4.35 3.73 -5.61
CA PRO A 132 -3.11 4.18 -6.24
C PRO A 132 -2.90 5.69 -6.05
N ALA A 133 -1.66 6.08 -5.72
CA ALA A 133 -1.22 7.47 -5.66
C ALA A 133 0.11 7.61 -6.42
N ALA A 134 0.50 8.85 -6.76
CA ALA A 134 1.77 9.10 -7.44
C ALA A 134 2.96 8.74 -6.54
N GLY A 135 3.88 7.91 -7.05
CA GLY A 135 5.17 7.66 -6.43
C GLY A 135 6.23 8.63 -6.96
N GLN A 136 7.07 9.18 -6.08
CA GLN A 136 8.23 9.96 -6.46
C GLN A 136 9.50 9.13 -6.21
N PHE A 137 10.16 8.72 -7.28
CA PHE A 137 11.42 7.97 -7.23
C PHE A 137 12.53 8.82 -7.84
N THR A 138 13.66 8.95 -7.16
CA THR A 138 14.85 9.62 -7.72
C THR A 138 15.60 8.71 -8.69
N THR A 139 15.53 7.39 -8.47
CA THR A 139 16.10 6.33 -9.32
C THR A 139 15.15 5.15 -9.35
N LEU A 140 15.01 4.53 -10.53
CA LEU A 140 14.31 3.25 -10.73
C LEU A 140 15.30 2.30 -11.38
N GLU A 141 15.74 1.27 -10.65
CA GLU A 141 16.54 0.18 -11.17
C GLU A 141 15.65 -1.06 -11.30
N ALA A 142 15.50 -1.56 -12.53
CA ALA A 142 14.79 -2.79 -12.82
C ALA A 142 15.78 -3.77 -13.48
N SER A 143 15.91 -4.97 -12.91
CA SER A 143 16.76 -6.03 -13.47
C SER A 143 16.10 -6.81 -14.61
N GLY A 144 14.81 -6.54 -14.87
CA GLY A 144 14.04 -7.13 -15.95
C GLY A 144 13.24 -6.07 -16.71
N ASP A 145 12.24 -6.54 -17.48
CA ASP A 145 11.43 -5.66 -18.32
C ASP A 145 10.56 -4.70 -17.52
N VAL A 146 10.52 -3.44 -17.98
CA VAL A 146 9.52 -2.47 -17.56
C VAL A 146 8.39 -2.51 -18.59
N THR A 147 7.20 -2.97 -18.19
CA THR A 147 6.02 -3.05 -19.06
C THR A 147 4.99 -1.95 -18.74
N PRO A 148 5.12 -0.74 -19.31
CA PRO A 148 4.13 0.30 -19.12
C PRO A 148 2.83 -0.05 -19.85
N LYS A 149 1.69 0.05 -19.15
CA LYS A 149 0.34 -0.14 -19.73
C LYS A 149 -0.26 1.16 -20.30
N ALA A 150 0.47 2.26 -20.18
CA ALA A 150 0.10 3.60 -20.63
C ALA A 150 1.28 4.23 -21.38
N ASN A 151 1.04 5.41 -21.96
CA ASN A 151 2.09 6.16 -22.64
C ASN A 151 3.19 6.57 -21.66
N VAL A 152 4.45 6.47 -22.09
CA VAL A 152 5.62 6.91 -21.32
C VAL A 152 6.04 8.29 -21.79
N SER A 153 6.03 9.26 -20.88
CA SER A 153 6.49 10.63 -21.13
C SER A 153 7.82 10.87 -20.41
N GLN A 154 8.87 11.18 -21.18
CA GLN A 154 10.10 11.77 -20.63
C GLN A 154 9.98 13.28 -20.74
N GLU A 155 9.96 13.98 -19.61
CA GLU A 155 9.74 15.42 -19.52
C GLU A 155 11.02 16.12 -19.04
N SER A 156 11.42 17.18 -19.74
CA SER A 156 12.50 18.06 -19.32
C SER A 156 12.02 19.07 -18.28
N ALA A 157 12.95 19.78 -17.63
CA ALA A 157 12.62 20.84 -16.67
C ALA A 157 11.77 21.97 -17.29
N ASN A 158 11.86 22.16 -18.60
CA ASN A 158 11.15 23.19 -19.37
C ASN A 158 9.85 22.65 -20.01
N ALA A 159 9.32 21.53 -19.51
CA ALA A 159 8.12 20.86 -20.00
C ALA A 159 8.18 20.36 -21.46
N GLY A 160 9.37 20.28 -22.06
CA GLY A 160 9.57 19.59 -23.33
C GLY A 160 9.42 18.09 -23.13
N LYS A 161 8.70 17.39 -24.01
CA LYS A 161 8.34 15.97 -23.80
C LYS A 161 8.71 15.10 -24.99
N TRP A 162 9.27 13.93 -24.70
CA TRP A 162 9.25 12.79 -25.62
C TRP A 162 8.26 11.76 -25.10
N ILE A 163 7.18 11.56 -25.85
CA ILE A 163 6.12 10.61 -25.52
C ILE A 163 6.27 9.39 -26.42
N ARG A 164 6.53 8.23 -25.83
CA ARG A 164 6.38 6.93 -26.49
C ARG A 164 5.02 6.37 -26.12
N GLY A 165 4.12 6.31 -27.10
CA GLY A 165 2.72 6.05 -26.85
C GLY A 165 2.08 5.11 -27.85
N GLN A 166 0.85 4.75 -27.53
CA GLN A 166 -0.07 4.03 -28.40
C GLN A 166 -1.46 4.67 -28.34
N ILE A 167 -2.16 4.69 -29.46
CA ILE A 167 -3.59 5.02 -29.54
C ILE A 167 -4.27 3.92 -30.34
N SER A 168 -5.45 3.48 -29.90
CA SER A 168 -6.18 2.40 -30.55
C SER A 168 -7.66 2.72 -30.71
N GLU A 169 -8.23 2.25 -31.82
CA GLU A 169 -9.66 2.35 -32.15
C GLU A 169 -10.14 1.04 -32.77
N GLU A 170 -11.42 0.71 -32.56
CA GLU A 170 -12.09 -0.35 -33.31
C GLU A 170 -12.92 0.30 -34.41
N ILE A 171 -12.46 0.16 -35.66
CA ILE A 171 -13.06 0.77 -36.84
C ILE A 171 -14.02 -0.22 -37.47
N THR A 172 -15.26 0.22 -37.70
CA THR A 172 -16.22 -0.50 -38.55
C THR A 172 -16.08 -0.03 -39.98
N LEU A 173 -15.81 -0.95 -40.91
CA LEU A 173 -15.61 -0.61 -42.31
C LEU A 173 -16.90 -0.07 -42.93
N SER A 174 -16.74 0.98 -43.73
CA SER A 174 -17.82 1.55 -44.55
C SER A 174 -18.31 0.52 -45.55
N THR A 175 -19.63 0.35 -45.61
CA THR A 175 -20.31 -0.46 -46.63
C THR A 175 -20.76 0.36 -47.84
N GLY A 176 -20.51 1.68 -47.82
CA GLY A 176 -20.86 2.62 -48.88
C GLY A 176 -19.69 3.05 -49.78
N GLY A 177 -18.46 2.62 -49.49
CA GLY A 177 -17.27 3.00 -50.25
C GLY A 177 -16.06 2.15 -49.90
N THR A 178 -14.96 2.38 -50.62
CA THR A 178 -13.71 1.61 -50.48
C THR A 178 -12.79 2.11 -49.37
N THR A 179 -13.08 3.26 -48.77
CA THR A 179 -12.24 3.86 -47.72
C THR A 179 -13.04 4.07 -46.44
N THR A 180 -12.38 3.86 -45.30
CA THR A 180 -12.91 4.15 -43.97
C THR A 180 -11.84 4.84 -43.14
N ASP A 181 -12.14 6.03 -42.62
CA ASP A 181 -11.26 6.76 -41.71
C ASP A 181 -11.59 6.42 -40.26
N SER A 182 -10.57 6.44 -39.41
CA SER A 182 -10.75 6.45 -37.96
C SER A 182 -11.52 7.69 -37.51
N ALA A 183 -12.35 7.56 -36.47
CA ALA A 183 -13.06 8.69 -35.89
C ALA A 183 -12.12 9.64 -35.14
N ALA A 184 -11.12 9.08 -34.43
CA ALA A 184 -10.07 9.87 -33.81
C ALA A 184 -8.90 10.11 -34.76
N ASN A 185 -8.09 11.15 -34.48
CA ASN A 185 -6.81 11.34 -35.14
C ASN A 185 -5.79 10.34 -34.57
N LEU A 186 -5.80 9.11 -35.10
CA LEU A 186 -4.87 8.06 -34.67
C LEU A 186 -3.43 8.31 -35.12
N LEU A 187 -3.19 9.26 -36.02
CA LEU A 187 -1.87 9.73 -36.43
C LEU A 187 -1.59 11.08 -35.75
N PRO A 188 -0.83 11.12 -34.63
CA PRO A 188 -0.60 12.35 -33.89
C PRO A 188 0.30 13.32 -34.65
N ALA A 189 0.10 14.63 -34.44
CA ALA A 189 1.00 15.66 -34.96
C ALA A 189 2.37 15.61 -34.26
N ASN A 190 3.40 16.11 -34.95
CA ASN A 190 4.78 16.19 -34.46
C ASN A 190 5.30 14.84 -33.95
N ALA A 191 4.98 13.78 -34.70
CA ALA A 191 5.31 12.41 -34.31
C ALA A 191 6.06 11.67 -35.42
N LEU A 192 6.82 10.67 -35.00
CA LEU A 192 7.21 9.55 -35.83
C LEU A 192 6.24 8.42 -35.57
N ILE A 193 5.57 7.96 -36.62
CA ILE A 193 4.79 6.73 -36.55
C ILE A 193 5.77 5.57 -36.50
N GLU A 194 5.63 4.73 -35.49
CA GLU A 194 6.56 3.63 -35.24
C GLU A 194 6.06 2.32 -35.86
N ALA A 195 4.77 2.03 -35.69
CA ALA A 195 4.11 0.88 -36.28
C ALA A 195 2.60 1.09 -36.29
N VAL A 196 1.92 0.46 -37.24
CA VAL A 196 0.46 0.35 -37.21
C VAL A 196 0.11 -1.13 -37.19
N VAL A 197 -0.42 -1.61 -36.07
CA VAL A 197 -0.81 -3.01 -35.89
C VAL A 197 -2.32 -3.13 -35.99
N ALA A 198 -2.77 -4.22 -36.59
CA ALA A 198 -4.18 -4.47 -36.85
C ALA A 198 -4.58 -5.87 -36.41
N ARG A 199 -5.83 -5.99 -35.95
CA ARG A 199 -6.54 -7.25 -35.78
C ARG A 199 -7.90 -7.16 -36.45
N VAL A 200 -8.21 -8.08 -37.35
CA VAL A 200 -9.57 -8.23 -37.87
C VAL A 200 -10.44 -8.75 -36.72
N THR A 201 -11.39 -7.95 -36.26
CA THR A 201 -12.30 -8.32 -35.16
C THR A 201 -13.64 -8.84 -35.66
N GLU A 202 -14.01 -8.48 -36.90
CA GLU A 202 -15.13 -9.04 -37.64
C GLU A 202 -14.70 -9.29 -39.08
N THR A 203 -15.00 -10.48 -39.61
CA THR A 203 -14.56 -10.93 -40.94
C THR A 203 -14.96 -9.90 -42.00
N ILE A 204 -13.99 -9.49 -42.81
CA ILE A 204 -14.20 -8.58 -43.93
C ILE A 204 -14.81 -9.39 -45.09
N THR A 205 -15.90 -8.89 -45.65
CA THR A 205 -16.60 -9.54 -46.76
C THR A 205 -16.67 -8.63 -47.98
N THR A 206 -16.86 -9.21 -49.16
CA THR A 206 -16.96 -8.53 -50.47
C THR A 206 -15.66 -7.88 -50.97
N ALA A 207 -14.95 -7.14 -50.12
CA ALA A 207 -13.61 -6.66 -50.43
C ALA A 207 -12.60 -7.84 -50.53
N THR A 208 -11.59 -7.69 -51.37
CA THR A 208 -10.57 -8.73 -51.59
C THR A 208 -9.32 -8.55 -50.72
N ASP A 209 -9.10 -7.33 -50.25
CA ASP A 209 -7.96 -6.93 -49.43
C ASP A 209 -8.27 -5.67 -48.63
N TRP A 210 -7.33 -5.29 -47.79
CA TRP A 210 -7.30 -4.02 -47.08
C TRP A 210 -5.85 -3.55 -46.91
N ALA A 211 -5.64 -2.24 -47.01
CA ALA A 211 -4.39 -1.54 -46.79
C ALA A 211 -4.58 -0.46 -45.72
N LEU A 212 -3.49 -0.08 -45.05
CA LEU A 212 -3.50 0.97 -44.03
C LEU A 212 -2.61 2.12 -44.44
N GLY A 213 -3.16 3.32 -44.33
CA GLY A 213 -2.44 4.54 -44.65
C GLY A 213 -3.17 5.77 -44.17
N ASP A 214 -3.16 6.82 -44.97
CA ASP A 214 -3.84 8.08 -44.69
C ASP A 214 -4.62 8.55 -45.92
N ALA A 215 -5.15 9.78 -45.86
CA ALA A 215 -5.96 10.32 -46.95
C ALA A 215 -5.19 10.55 -48.25
N SER A 216 -3.86 10.70 -48.18
CA SER A 216 -3.00 10.93 -49.34
C SER A 216 -2.45 9.63 -49.91
N GLN A 217 -2.24 8.61 -49.06
CA GLN A 217 -1.63 7.34 -49.44
C GLN A 217 -2.30 6.15 -48.77
N ALA A 218 -2.97 5.32 -49.55
CA ALA A 218 -3.73 4.16 -49.06
C ALA A 218 -2.88 3.09 -48.36
N ALA A 219 -1.64 2.89 -48.79
CA ALA A 219 -0.75 1.82 -48.33
C ALA A 219 0.47 2.34 -47.56
N ARG A 220 0.34 3.50 -46.89
CA ARG A 220 1.45 4.14 -46.19
C ARG A 220 2.10 3.25 -45.13
N PHE A 221 1.28 2.57 -44.33
CA PHE A 221 1.75 1.80 -43.18
C PHE A 221 1.69 0.29 -43.44
N LEU A 222 0.69 -0.18 -44.17
CA LEU A 222 0.51 -1.59 -44.55
C LEU A 222 0.08 -1.66 -46.01
N VAL A 223 0.82 -2.43 -46.80
CA VAL A 223 0.43 -2.80 -48.18
C VAL A 223 -0.85 -3.64 -48.18
N ALA A 224 -1.49 -3.80 -49.34
CA ALA A 224 -2.72 -4.59 -49.44
C ALA A 224 -2.54 -6.00 -48.84
N ASN A 225 -3.39 -6.34 -47.87
CA ASN A 225 -3.41 -7.60 -47.16
C ASN A 225 -4.72 -8.34 -47.46
N SER A 226 -4.62 -9.55 -47.98
CA SER A 226 -5.75 -10.42 -48.35
C SER A 226 -6.24 -11.31 -47.20
N THR A 227 -5.72 -11.12 -45.99
CA THR A 227 -6.16 -11.85 -44.80
C THR A 227 -7.39 -11.16 -44.21
N LEU A 228 -8.57 -11.72 -44.46
CA LEU A 228 -9.86 -11.10 -44.18
C LEU A 228 -10.61 -11.69 -42.97
N VAL A 229 -10.06 -12.75 -42.36
CA VAL A 229 -10.78 -13.57 -41.37
C VAL A 229 -10.65 -12.98 -39.97
N ALA A 230 -11.73 -13.00 -39.19
CA ALA A 230 -11.72 -12.59 -37.78
C ALA A 230 -10.65 -13.33 -36.96
N GLY A 231 -9.96 -12.61 -36.10
CA GLY A 231 -8.87 -13.12 -35.26
C GLY A 231 -7.47 -12.99 -35.88
N THR A 232 -7.38 -12.78 -37.20
CA THR A 232 -6.09 -12.57 -37.87
C THR A 232 -5.50 -11.19 -37.56
N THR A 233 -4.18 -11.10 -37.63
CA THR A 233 -3.41 -9.89 -37.28
C THR A 233 -2.46 -9.50 -38.40
N ALA A 234 -2.15 -8.21 -38.50
CA ALA A 234 -1.09 -7.70 -39.37
C ALA A 234 -0.25 -6.64 -38.65
N VAL A 235 1.02 -6.54 -39.04
CA VAL A 235 1.96 -5.53 -38.54
C VAL A 235 2.41 -4.68 -39.72
N GLY A 236 2.00 -3.41 -39.72
CA GLY A 236 2.33 -2.44 -40.74
C GLY A 236 3.62 -1.69 -40.44
N LEU A 237 4.63 -1.92 -41.27
CA LEU A 237 5.96 -1.30 -41.22
C LEU A 237 6.39 -0.70 -42.57
N ALA A 238 5.49 -0.60 -43.55
CA ALA A 238 5.83 -0.19 -44.93
C ALA A 238 6.53 1.17 -44.98
N HIS A 239 6.12 2.09 -44.11
CA HIS A 239 6.70 3.43 -43.96
C HIS A 239 8.19 3.49 -43.55
N ARG A 240 8.77 2.36 -43.12
CA ARG A 240 10.21 2.25 -42.79
C ARG A 240 10.96 1.25 -43.64
N ASP A 241 10.26 0.55 -44.52
CA ASP A 241 10.88 -0.45 -45.36
C ASP A 241 11.43 0.23 -46.63
N PRO A 242 12.75 0.31 -46.79
CA PRO A 242 13.38 0.98 -47.94
C PRO A 242 13.12 0.25 -49.26
N THR A 243 12.65 -1.01 -49.22
CA THR A 243 12.40 -1.83 -50.40
C THR A 243 11.01 -1.61 -51.01
N VAL A 244 10.08 -1.08 -50.22
CA VAL A 244 8.73 -0.67 -50.67
C VAL A 244 8.60 0.85 -50.77
N ALA A 245 9.69 1.59 -50.50
CA ALA A 245 9.74 3.04 -50.38
C ALA A 245 9.35 3.76 -51.69
N SER A 246 8.10 4.23 -51.77
CA SER A 246 7.85 5.53 -52.38
C SER A 246 8.39 6.61 -51.44
N ALA A 247 8.91 7.71 -52.01
CA ALA A 247 9.33 8.89 -51.25
C ALA A 247 8.23 9.43 -50.32
N ASP A 248 6.98 9.06 -50.60
CA ASP A 248 5.82 9.52 -49.87
C ASP A 248 5.53 8.69 -48.59
N LEU A 249 6.12 7.48 -48.45
CA LEU A 249 5.77 6.55 -47.36
C LEU A 249 6.41 6.88 -46.00
N GLY A 250 7.18 7.96 -45.82
CA GLY A 250 8.00 8.16 -44.62
C GLY A 250 7.26 8.11 -43.26
N PRO A 251 7.98 7.86 -42.14
CA PRO A 251 7.40 7.75 -40.78
C PRO A 251 6.86 9.07 -40.21
N VAL A 252 7.20 10.20 -40.83
CA VAL A 252 6.99 11.53 -40.27
C VAL A 252 5.53 11.94 -40.35
N GLN A 253 4.95 12.35 -39.22
CA GLN A 253 3.61 12.91 -39.15
C GLN A 253 3.67 14.34 -38.59
N SER A 254 3.62 15.32 -39.50
CA SER A 254 3.71 16.74 -39.13
C SER A 254 2.40 17.29 -38.56
N ALA A 255 1.25 16.85 -39.08
CA ALA A 255 -0.08 17.29 -38.64
C ALA A 255 -0.92 16.11 -38.16
N ALA A 256 -1.86 16.34 -37.25
CA ALA A 256 -2.75 15.28 -36.78
C ALA A 256 -3.67 14.84 -37.92
N ALA A 257 -3.87 13.53 -38.09
CA ALA A 257 -4.73 12.98 -39.14
C ALA A 257 -5.41 11.68 -38.69
N ALA A 258 -6.49 11.32 -39.39
CA ALA A 258 -7.11 10.01 -39.27
C ALA A 258 -6.23 8.94 -39.94
N LEU A 259 -6.25 7.74 -39.37
CA LEU A 259 -5.74 6.54 -40.04
C LEU A 259 -6.83 6.05 -41.01
N ARG A 260 -6.46 5.75 -42.24
CA ARG A 260 -7.38 5.29 -43.28
C ARG A 260 -7.18 3.81 -43.57
N VAL A 261 -8.28 3.07 -43.57
CA VAL A 261 -8.37 1.75 -44.18
C VAL A 261 -8.84 1.91 -45.62
N THR A 262 -8.13 1.32 -46.57
CA THR A 262 -8.51 1.29 -47.98
C THR A 262 -8.66 -0.16 -48.42
N CYS A 263 -9.80 -0.52 -49.00
CA CYS A 263 -10.10 -1.87 -49.48
C CYS A 263 -10.21 -1.88 -51.01
N THR A 264 -9.79 -2.98 -51.64
CA THR A 264 -10.15 -3.26 -53.04
C THR A 264 -11.55 -3.86 -53.09
N GLY A 265 -12.50 -3.10 -53.64
CA GLY A 265 -13.93 -3.39 -53.59
C GLY A 265 -14.59 -2.87 -52.30
N THR A 266 -15.87 -2.54 -52.38
CA THR A 266 -16.64 -2.06 -51.21
C THR A 266 -16.91 -3.21 -50.24
N PRO A 267 -16.50 -3.10 -48.97
CA PRO A 267 -16.79 -4.11 -47.97
C PRO A 267 -18.31 -4.34 -47.78
N GLY A 268 -18.72 -5.59 -47.61
CA GLY A 268 -20.10 -5.92 -47.20
C GLY A 268 -20.30 -5.87 -45.68
N ALA A 269 -19.23 -6.14 -44.94
CA ALA A 269 -19.09 -6.08 -43.48
C ALA A 269 -17.59 -6.11 -43.14
N GLY A 270 -17.25 -5.80 -41.89
CA GLY A 270 -15.89 -5.97 -41.38
C GLY A 270 -15.54 -4.95 -40.30
N LYS A 271 -14.72 -5.38 -39.34
CA LYS A 271 -14.18 -4.52 -38.29
C LYS A 271 -12.70 -4.80 -38.07
N LEU A 272 -11.97 -3.74 -37.81
CA LEU A 272 -10.54 -3.78 -37.53
C LEU A 272 -10.26 -3.05 -36.21
N ARG A 273 -9.59 -3.72 -35.28
CA ARG A 273 -8.92 -3.04 -34.18
C ARG A 273 -7.56 -2.60 -34.64
N LEU A 274 -7.35 -1.29 -34.72
CA LEU A 274 -6.10 -0.68 -35.15
C LEU A 274 -5.42 -0.03 -33.95
N THR A 275 -4.11 -0.23 -33.84
CA THR A 275 -3.27 0.39 -32.81
C THR A 275 -2.08 1.04 -33.49
N VAL A 276 -1.94 2.35 -33.31
CA VAL A 276 -0.82 3.13 -33.80
C VAL A 276 0.16 3.34 -32.65
N PHE A 277 1.39 2.87 -32.82
CA PHE A 277 2.51 3.17 -31.94
C PHE A 277 3.28 4.35 -32.48
N TYR A 278 3.67 5.29 -31.63
CA TYR A 278 4.33 6.53 -32.05
C TYR A 278 5.34 7.05 -31.04
N SER A 279 6.29 7.84 -31.54
CA SER A 279 7.15 8.75 -30.78
C SER A 279 6.73 10.18 -31.08
N GLN A 280 6.10 10.86 -30.12
CA GLN A 280 5.67 12.26 -30.25
C GLN A 280 6.63 13.18 -29.48
N PHE A 281 6.91 14.34 -30.08
CA PHE A 281 7.78 15.35 -29.50
C PHE A 281 6.98 16.62 -29.24
N ILE A 282 7.00 17.08 -27.99
CA ILE A 282 6.37 18.32 -27.55
C ILE A 282 7.47 19.34 -27.25
N PRO A 283 7.45 20.52 -27.87
CA PRO A 283 8.44 21.56 -27.61
C PRO A 283 8.34 22.07 -26.16
N PRO A 284 9.43 22.61 -25.59
CA PRO A 284 9.42 23.22 -24.27
C PRO A 284 8.49 24.44 -24.22
N THR A 285 8.01 24.78 -23.02
CA THR A 285 7.13 25.95 -22.80
C THR A 285 7.88 27.24 -22.46
N SER A 286 9.19 27.16 -22.19
CA SER A 286 10.07 28.29 -21.84
C SER A 286 11.53 28.00 -22.14
#